data_AF-A0A816BT39-F1
#
_entry.id   AF-A0A816BT39-F1
#
_cell.length_a   1.000
_cell.length_b   1.000
_cell.length_c   1.000
_cell.angle_alpha   90.00
_cell.angle_beta   90.00
_cell.angle_gamma   90.00
#
_symmetry.space_group_name_H-M   'P 1'
#
loop_
_entity.id
_entity.type
_entity.pdbx_description
1 polymer ?
#
loop_
_entity_poly.entity_id
_entity_poly.type
_entity_poly.pdbx_seq_one_letter_code
_entity_poly.pdbx_strand_id
1 'polypeptide(L)'
;MLQAFMADVIFPNKHEDKQYKYTDDSHLLISETYIGVNVEVFESDVFHSDISCRFKIVPGTVEYLIDNIDRTLQQSIEIEEKLSIDLIENLSEIKEDVLQRLQHLKNFRNRLENPNIYHLDVGAMYSNIIITNRLRPSAVVDSTICAQCNLNRPNAHCQRKMDWIWRGTYVPATRNELQRIQLQLENERFSFNANNNHNNNILSFHELPQEAQLSIERKRLADYCRARWHRTKMDGIVCTISSIIIKRIRELVEQIGRSLELDTVRYLIFQT
;
A
#
# COMPACT_ATOMS: atom_id res chain seq x y z
N MET A 1 -5.25 -20.37 14.10
CA MET A 1 -6.12 -21.49 14.54
C MET A 1 -5.90 -21.82 16.01
N LEU A 2 -4.68 -22.21 16.44
CA LEU A 2 -4.40 -22.51 17.86
C LEU A 2 -4.86 -21.40 18.83
N GLN A 3 -4.49 -20.14 18.56
CA GLN A 3 -4.88 -19.00 19.42
C GLN A 3 -6.41 -18.79 19.51
N ALA A 4 -7.14 -19.06 18.42
CA ALA A 4 -8.60 -18.94 18.43
C ALA A 4 -9.27 -20.17 19.09
N PHE A 5 -8.68 -21.36 18.99
CA PHE A 5 -9.09 -22.53 19.77
C PHE A 5 -8.96 -22.27 21.27
N MET A 6 -7.82 -21.73 21.71
CA MET A 6 -7.57 -21.38 23.12
C MET A 6 -8.52 -20.29 23.64
N ALA A 7 -9.00 -19.41 22.76
CA ALA A 7 -9.93 -18.33 23.09
C ALA A 7 -11.41 -18.69 22.85
N ASP A 8 -11.72 -19.95 22.52
CA ASP A 8 -13.07 -20.45 22.19
C ASP A 8 -13.79 -19.62 21.10
N VAL A 9 -13.03 -19.25 20.06
CA VAL A 9 -13.54 -18.50 18.91
C VAL A 9 -13.73 -19.44 17.72
N ILE A 10 -14.94 -19.47 17.18
CA ILE A 10 -15.31 -20.28 16.01
C ILE A 10 -14.50 -19.87 14.78
N PHE A 11 -13.97 -20.86 14.06
CA PHE A 11 -13.24 -20.62 12.80
C PHE A 11 -14.23 -20.42 11.64
N PRO A 12 -14.06 -19.36 10.83
CA PRO A 12 -14.78 -19.27 9.57
C PRO A 12 -14.29 -20.33 8.59
N ASN A 13 -15.17 -20.74 7.68
CA ASN A 13 -14.79 -21.55 6.53
C ASN A 13 -13.80 -20.79 5.63
N LYS A 14 -13.08 -21.53 4.79
CA LYS A 14 -12.19 -20.92 3.79
C LYS A 14 -13.01 -20.00 2.87
N HIS A 15 -12.44 -18.85 2.55
CA HIS A 15 -13.06 -17.93 1.61
C HIS A 15 -13.09 -18.55 0.21
N GLU A 16 -14.26 -18.56 -0.42
CA GLU A 16 -14.44 -18.98 -1.80
C GLU A 16 -14.74 -17.74 -2.66
N ASP A 17 -13.92 -17.52 -3.68
CA ASP A 17 -14.09 -16.40 -4.58
C ASP A 17 -15.34 -16.58 -5.46
N LYS A 18 -16.16 -15.54 -5.52
CA LYS A 18 -17.28 -15.48 -6.46
C LYS A 18 -16.76 -15.47 -7.90
N GLN A 19 -17.38 -16.26 -8.77
CA GLN A 19 -16.97 -16.41 -10.18
C GLN A 19 -17.07 -15.12 -10.99
N TYR A 20 -18.14 -14.35 -10.81
CA TYR A 20 -18.34 -13.05 -11.44
C TYR A 20 -18.58 -11.99 -10.37
N LYS A 21 -17.70 -10.99 -10.34
CA LYS A 21 -17.85 -9.78 -9.54
C LYS A 21 -18.07 -8.61 -10.52
N TYR A 22 -18.93 -7.67 -10.17
CA TYR A 22 -19.22 -6.51 -11.02
C TYR A 22 -18.84 -5.23 -10.29
N THR A 23 -18.42 -4.21 -11.02
CA THR A 23 -18.32 -2.84 -10.50
C THR A 23 -19.71 -2.26 -10.30
N ASP A 24 -19.80 -1.14 -9.56
CA ASP A 24 -21.05 -0.39 -9.40
C ASP A 24 -21.65 0.02 -10.76
N ASP A 25 -20.78 0.33 -11.73
CA ASP A 25 -21.14 0.65 -13.12
C ASP A 25 -21.48 -0.59 -13.98
N SER A 26 -21.66 -1.76 -13.36
CA SER A 26 -22.06 -3.02 -14.02
C SER A 26 -21.06 -3.59 -15.04
N HIS A 27 -19.77 -3.26 -14.91
CA HIS A 27 -18.70 -3.90 -15.67
C HIS A 27 -18.16 -5.13 -14.95
N LEU A 28 -17.73 -6.15 -15.70
CA LEU A 28 -17.18 -7.36 -15.10
C LEU A 28 -15.77 -7.09 -14.55
N LEU A 29 -15.56 -7.36 -13.27
CA LEU A 29 -14.26 -7.32 -12.60
C LEU A 29 -13.43 -8.54 -12.97
N ILE A 30 -12.20 -8.29 -13.38
CA ILE A 30 -11.19 -9.31 -13.66
C ILE A 30 -10.36 -9.58 -12.41
N SER A 31 -9.96 -8.52 -11.73
CA SER A 31 -9.23 -8.59 -10.47
C SER A 31 -9.60 -7.43 -9.58
N GLU A 32 -9.71 -7.69 -8.29
CA GLU A 32 -9.84 -6.67 -7.25
C GLU A 32 -8.63 -6.74 -6.35
N THR A 33 -8.02 -5.59 -6.10
CA THR A 33 -6.88 -5.42 -5.21
C THR A 33 -7.00 -4.08 -4.49
N TYR A 34 -5.97 -3.70 -3.77
CA TYR A 34 -5.81 -2.37 -3.19
C TYR A 34 -4.52 -1.75 -3.72
N ILE A 35 -4.40 -0.42 -3.63
CA ILE A 35 -3.13 0.23 -3.89
C ILE A 35 -2.20 -0.05 -2.71
N GLY A 36 -1.14 -0.80 -2.98
CA GLY A 36 -0.08 -1.08 -2.01
C GLY A 36 0.88 0.10 -1.86
N VAL A 37 2.17 -0.21 -1.78
CA VAL A 37 3.23 0.79 -1.61
C VAL A 37 3.41 1.58 -2.91
N ASN A 38 3.64 2.88 -2.79
CA ASN A 38 4.13 3.70 -3.88
C ASN A 38 5.65 3.56 -3.96
N VAL A 39 6.15 3.18 -5.12
CA VAL A 39 7.58 3.15 -5.44
C VAL A 39 7.92 4.39 -6.26
N GLU A 40 8.91 5.16 -5.82
CA GLU A 40 9.35 6.37 -6.51
C GLU A 40 10.87 6.37 -6.62
N VAL A 41 11.39 6.61 -7.82
CA VAL A 41 12.82 6.85 -8.09
C VAL A 41 12.99 8.34 -8.35
N PHE A 42 13.87 9.00 -7.59
CA PHE A 42 14.03 10.46 -7.63
C PHE A 42 15.23 10.87 -8.46
N GLU A 43 16.41 10.43 -8.04
CA GLU A 43 17.67 10.72 -8.70
C GLU A 43 18.37 9.41 -9.04
N SER A 44 18.58 9.20 -10.33
CA SER A 44 19.45 8.14 -10.84
C SER A 44 20.80 8.76 -11.19
N ASP A 45 21.77 8.65 -10.29
CA ASP A 45 23.16 9.06 -10.53
C ASP A 45 24.11 8.23 -9.64
N VAL A 46 25.42 8.40 -9.81
CA VAL A 46 26.42 7.74 -8.98
C VAL A 46 26.68 8.58 -7.73
N PHE A 47 26.14 8.13 -6.60
CA PHE A 47 26.40 8.73 -5.30
C PHE A 47 27.45 7.92 -4.54
N HIS A 48 28.50 8.59 -4.09
CA HIS A 48 29.58 8.00 -3.29
C HIS A 48 30.02 8.98 -2.21
N SER A 49 30.52 8.47 -1.07
CA SER A 49 31.00 9.31 0.04
C SER A 49 32.10 10.29 -0.36
N ASP A 50 32.82 9.99 -1.44
CA ASP A 50 33.99 10.77 -1.87
C ASP A 50 33.64 11.80 -2.95
N ILE A 51 32.41 11.78 -3.47
CA ILE A 51 31.96 12.63 -4.56
C ILE A 51 31.09 13.75 -3.98
N SER A 52 31.58 14.99 -4.08
CA SER A 52 30.88 16.14 -3.53
C SER A 52 29.52 16.36 -4.19
N CYS A 53 28.48 16.51 -3.36
CA CYS A 53 27.11 16.73 -3.76
C CYS A 53 26.65 18.13 -3.34
N ARG A 54 25.78 18.74 -4.14
CA ARG A 54 25.20 20.05 -3.82
C ARG A 54 23.97 19.91 -2.94
N PHE A 55 23.98 20.46 -1.74
CA PHE A 55 22.82 20.48 -0.84
C PHE A 55 22.15 21.84 -0.84
N LYS A 56 20.81 21.84 -0.79
CA LYS A 56 19.98 23.03 -0.65
C LYS A 56 19.02 22.82 0.51
N ILE A 57 19.36 23.42 1.64
CA ILE A 57 18.62 23.26 2.89
C ILE A 57 17.52 24.32 2.98
N VAL A 58 16.32 23.89 3.38
CA VAL A 58 15.17 24.75 3.66
C VAL A 58 15.21 25.20 5.13
N PRO A 59 15.40 26.51 5.41
CA PRO A 59 15.59 26.99 6.78
C PRO A 59 14.42 26.73 7.72
N GLY A 60 13.19 26.78 7.21
CA GLY A 60 12.00 26.56 8.04
C GLY A 60 11.94 25.16 8.65
N THR A 61 12.53 24.16 7.98
CA THR A 61 12.60 22.79 8.49
C THR A 61 13.64 22.66 9.58
N VAL A 62 14.78 23.35 9.42
CA VAL A 62 15.81 23.41 10.46
C VAL A 62 15.30 24.12 11.71
N GLU A 63 14.52 25.21 11.55
CA GLU A 63 13.83 25.88 12.66
C GLU A 63 12.86 24.91 13.37
N TYR A 64 12.04 24.19 12.61
CA TYR A 64 11.15 23.17 13.17
C TYR A 64 11.91 22.08 13.95
N LEU A 65 13.08 21.63 13.48
CA LEU A 65 13.92 20.67 14.21
C LEU A 65 14.49 21.26 15.50
N ILE A 66 14.94 22.52 15.47
CA ILE A 66 15.46 23.22 16.65
C ILE A 66 14.36 23.37 17.71
N ASP A 67 13.15 23.78 17.30
CA ASP A 67 12.02 23.98 18.22
C ASP A 67 11.55 22.68 18.89
N ASN A 68 11.75 21.53 18.23
CA ASN A 68 11.33 20.21 18.73
C ASN A 68 12.48 19.38 19.33
N ILE A 69 13.68 19.94 19.50
CA ILE A 69 14.85 19.19 19.94
C ILE A 69 14.66 18.55 21.31
N ASP A 70 14.08 19.30 22.27
CA ASP A 70 13.84 18.84 23.63
C ASP A 70 12.92 17.63 23.68
N ARG A 71 11.80 17.73 22.94
CA ARG A 71 10.84 16.64 22.82
C ARG A 71 11.47 15.42 22.15
N THR A 72 12.29 15.62 21.12
CA THR A 72 12.91 14.52 20.36
C THR A 72 13.93 13.78 21.22
N LEU A 73 14.77 14.50 21.98
CA LEU A 73 15.73 13.91 22.91
C LEU A 73 15.02 13.12 24.01
N GLN A 74 13.99 13.70 24.62
CA GLN A 74 13.18 13.00 25.62
C GLN A 74 12.57 11.71 25.07
N GLN A 75 12.01 11.75 23.85
CA GLN A 75 11.43 10.57 23.21
C GLN A 75 12.48 9.49 22.96
N SER A 76 13.67 9.85 22.48
CA SER A 76 14.74 8.87 22.24
C SER A 76 15.17 8.18 23.55
N ILE A 77 15.31 8.94 24.62
CA ILE A 77 15.73 8.42 25.93
C ILE A 77 14.66 7.54 26.57
N GLU A 78 13.43 8.04 26.70
CA GLU A 78 12.37 7.38 27.47
C GLU A 78 11.67 6.28 26.68
N ILE A 79 11.49 6.44 25.37
CA ILE A 79 10.68 5.53 24.55
C ILE A 79 11.57 4.52 23.81
N GLU A 80 12.64 5.00 23.16
CA GLU A 80 13.51 4.14 22.35
C GLU A 80 14.46 3.34 23.25
N GLU A 81 15.20 4.02 24.13
CA GLU A 81 16.16 3.41 25.05
C GLU A 81 15.54 2.93 26.38
N LYS A 82 14.32 3.37 26.71
CA LYS A 82 13.61 3.02 27.96
C LYS A 82 14.37 3.38 29.23
N LEU A 83 15.11 4.48 29.19
CA LEU A 83 15.88 5.00 30.32
C LEU A 83 15.16 6.20 30.96
N SER A 84 15.43 6.44 32.24
CA SER A 84 15.00 7.68 32.90
C SER A 84 15.96 8.81 32.54
N ILE A 85 15.41 9.99 32.28
CA ILE A 85 16.18 11.22 32.01
C ILE A 85 17.11 11.54 33.19
N ASP A 86 16.71 11.22 34.42
CA ASP A 86 17.47 11.53 35.63
C ASP A 86 18.84 10.82 35.69
N LEU A 87 19.02 9.75 34.91
CA LEU A 87 20.27 8.98 34.86
C LEU A 87 21.30 9.57 33.88
N ILE A 88 20.94 10.62 33.14
CA ILE A 88 21.76 11.15 32.05
C ILE A 88 22.44 12.43 32.47
N GLU A 89 23.77 12.39 32.53
CA GLU A 89 24.60 13.50 32.99
C GLU A 89 24.95 14.49 31.86
N ASN A 90 25.09 13.99 30.62
CA ASN A 90 25.59 14.76 29.47
C ASN A 90 24.50 15.31 28.55
N LEU A 91 23.24 15.35 29.00
CA LEU A 91 22.10 15.77 28.16
C LEU A 91 22.25 17.22 27.66
N SER A 92 22.64 18.12 28.55
CA SER A 92 22.79 19.55 28.23
C SER A 92 23.89 19.80 27.21
N GLU A 93 25.01 19.08 27.32
CA GLU A 93 26.15 19.20 26.41
C GLU A 93 25.79 18.72 24.99
N ILE A 94 25.16 17.55 24.89
CA ILE A 94 24.71 16.99 23.60
C ILE A 94 23.67 17.91 22.95
N LYS A 95 22.72 18.43 23.75
CA LYS A 95 21.71 19.36 23.25
C LYS A 95 22.36 20.61 22.64
N GLU A 96 23.36 21.17 23.30
CA GLU A 96 24.05 22.37 22.80
C GLU A 96 24.87 22.10 21.53
N ASP A 97 25.60 20.97 21.46
CA ASP A 97 26.33 20.58 20.23
C ASP A 97 25.38 20.40 19.04
N VAL A 98 24.26 19.68 19.22
CA VAL A 98 23.27 19.48 18.15
C VAL A 98 22.66 20.82 17.72
N LEU A 99 22.36 21.71 18.66
CA LEU A 99 21.77 23.02 18.37
C LEU A 99 22.74 23.91 17.60
N GLN A 100 24.03 23.89 17.94
CA GLN A 100 25.07 24.62 17.19
C GLN A 100 25.20 24.11 15.75
N ARG A 101 25.19 22.79 15.54
CA ARG A 101 25.24 22.19 14.19
C ARG A 101 24.00 22.55 13.36
N LEU A 102 22.81 22.49 13.95
CA LEU A 102 21.56 22.88 13.28
C LEU A 102 21.58 24.38 12.93
N GLN A 103 22.04 25.25 13.83
CA GLN A 103 22.19 26.68 13.53
C GLN A 103 23.19 26.94 12.39
N HIS A 104 24.28 26.18 12.33
CA HIS A 104 25.23 26.25 11.23
C HIS A 104 24.59 25.85 9.89
N LEU A 105 23.79 24.77 9.86
CA LEU A 105 23.03 24.35 8.68
C LEU A 105 22.00 25.41 8.26
N LYS A 106 21.35 26.08 9.21
CA LYS A 106 20.41 27.17 8.94
C LYS A 106 21.08 28.37 8.28
N ASN A 107 22.26 28.75 8.77
CA ASN A 107 23.00 29.92 8.27
C ASN A 107 23.58 29.66 6.86
N PHE A 108 24.05 28.45 6.59
CA PHE A 108 24.68 28.06 5.33
C PHE A 108 23.80 27.11 4.51
N ARG A 109 22.82 27.69 3.81
CA ARG A 109 21.77 26.94 3.11
C ARG A 109 22.22 26.17 1.87
N ASN A 110 23.18 26.71 1.12
CA ASN A 110 23.68 26.11 -0.11
C ASN A 110 25.10 25.61 0.15
N ARG A 111 25.30 24.31 0.00
CA ARG A 111 26.57 23.64 0.36
C ARG A 111 27.02 22.72 -0.77
N LEU A 112 28.33 22.51 -0.86
CA LEU A 112 28.93 21.53 -1.77
C LEU A 112 29.89 20.68 -0.95
N GLU A 113 29.43 19.50 -0.55
CA GLU A 113 30.12 18.66 0.43
C GLU A 113 29.92 17.18 0.12
N ASN A 114 30.77 16.36 0.74
CA ASN A 114 30.73 14.92 0.58
C ASN A 114 29.53 14.32 1.33
N PRO A 115 28.70 13.50 0.66
CA PRO A 115 27.48 12.94 1.23
C PRO A 115 27.76 11.77 2.18
N ASN A 116 26.93 11.59 3.20
CA ASN A 116 26.81 10.34 3.95
C ASN A 116 25.55 9.60 3.52
N ILE A 117 25.71 8.36 3.07
CA ILE A 117 24.60 7.55 2.57
C ILE A 117 24.11 6.65 3.71
N TYR A 118 22.95 6.98 4.24
CA TYR A 118 22.17 6.24 5.22
C TYR A 118 21.13 5.34 4.55
N HIS A 119 20.55 4.43 5.32
CA HIS A 119 19.36 3.68 4.92
C HIS A 119 18.36 3.70 6.08
N LEU A 120 17.20 4.31 5.90
CA LEU A 120 16.19 4.43 6.95
C LEU A 120 15.01 3.50 6.66
N ASP A 121 14.85 2.48 7.49
CA ASP A 121 13.75 1.54 7.42
C ASP A 121 12.88 1.58 8.68
N VAL A 122 11.60 1.30 8.52
CA VAL A 122 10.66 1.17 9.63
C VAL A 122 10.60 -0.31 10.00
N GLY A 123 11.23 -0.66 11.13
CA GLY A 123 11.21 -2.02 11.66
C GLY A 123 9.79 -2.57 11.77
N ALA A 124 9.56 -3.74 11.16
CA ALA A 124 8.27 -4.46 11.16
C ALA A 124 7.05 -3.55 10.87
N MET A 125 7.15 -2.67 9.87
CA MET A 125 6.16 -1.63 9.56
C MET A 125 4.71 -2.11 9.60
N TYR A 126 4.34 -3.13 8.81
CA TYR A 126 2.96 -3.61 8.73
C TYR A 126 2.47 -4.22 10.04
N SER A 127 3.31 -5.02 10.70
CA SER A 127 2.97 -5.62 12.00
C SER A 127 2.68 -4.54 13.04
N ASN A 128 3.50 -3.49 13.08
CA ASN A 128 3.30 -2.35 13.97
C ASN A 128 2.02 -1.58 13.62
N ILE A 129 1.76 -1.32 12.33
CA ILE A 129 0.51 -0.67 11.89
C ILE A 129 -0.72 -1.49 12.31
N ILE A 130 -0.68 -2.82 12.14
CA ILE A 130 -1.75 -3.75 12.52
C ILE A 130 -2.00 -3.69 14.03
N ILE A 131 -0.95 -3.70 14.85
CA ILE A 131 -1.07 -3.68 16.32
C ILE A 131 -1.57 -2.31 16.80
N THR A 132 -0.95 -1.22 16.35
CA THR A 132 -1.31 0.15 16.75
C THR A 132 -2.76 0.49 16.41
N ASN A 133 -3.22 0.11 15.22
CA ASN A 133 -4.60 0.37 14.79
C ASN A 133 -5.57 -0.77 15.12
N ARG A 134 -5.09 -1.85 15.77
CA ARG A 134 -5.85 -3.06 16.12
C ARG A 134 -6.60 -3.67 14.92
N LEU A 135 -5.97 -3.67 13.75
CA LEU A 135 -6.57 -4.15 12.50
C LEU A 135 -6.72 -5.67 12.53
N ARG A 136 -7.94 -6.15 12.32
CA ARG A 136 -8.28 -7.56 12.18
C ARG A 136 -9.44 -7.68 11.20
N PRO A 137 -9.59 -8.79 10.46
CA PRO A 137 -10.72 -8.97 9.55
C PRO A 137 -12.08 -8.78 10.23
N SER A 138 -12.26 -9.29 11.46
CA SER A 138 -13.49 -9.13 12.24
C SER A 138 -13.71 -7.74 12.85
N ALA A 139 -12.69 -6.88 12.82
CA ALA A 139 -12.80 -5.49 13.32
C ALA A 139 -13.27 -4.52 12.22
N VAL A 140 -13.29 -4.94 10.96
CA VAL A 140 -13.89 -4.19 9.86
C VAL A 140 -15.39 -4.44 9.90
N VAL A 141 -16.16 -3.42 10.27
CA VAL A 141 -17.62 -3.52 10.49
C VAL A 141 -18.38 -2.58 9.59
N ASP A 142 -19.49 -3.07 9.06
CA ASP A 142 -20.47 -2.27 8.31
C ASP A 142 -21.41 -1.51 9.24
N SER A 143 -22.10 -0.51 8.69
CA SER A 143 -23.09 0.29 9.41
C SER A 143 -24.21 -0.56 10.00
N THR A 144 -24.59 -1.66 9.34
CA THR A 144 -25.60 -2.62 9.78
C THR A 144 -25.16 -3.39 11.03
N ILE A 145 -23.92 -3.89 11.05
CA ILE A 145 -23.33 -4.60 12.18
C ILE A 145 -23.19 -3.65 13.37
N CYS A 146 -22.73 -2.41 13.12
CA CYS A 146 -22.61 -1.44 14.19
C CYS A 146 -23.98 -1.02 14.75
N ALA A 147 -25.01 -0.92 13.90
CA ALA A 147 -26.36 -0.57 14.36
C ALA A 147 -26.92 -1.61 15.34
N GLN A 148 -26.56 -2.88 15.18
CA GLN A 148 -26.95 -3.97 16.09
C GLN A 148 -26.12 -4.01 17.39
N CYS A 149 -25.05 -3.21 17.49
CA CYS A 149 -24.17 -3.24 18.64
C CYS A 149 -24.78 -2.52 19.85
N ASN A 150 -24.76 -3.16 21.02
CA ASN A 150 -25.22 -2.58 22.30
C ASN A 150 -24.43 -1.32 22.71
N LEU A 151 -23.23 -1.12 22.16
CA LEU A 151 -22.37 0.02 22.43
C LEU A 151 -22.59 1.19 21.47
N ASN A 152 -23.53 1.08 20.52
CA ASN A 152 -23.87 2.14 19.58
C ASN A 152 -24.62 3.28 20.29
N ARG A 153 -23.87 4.22 20.85
CA ARG A 153 -24.36 5.41 21.56
C ARG A 153 -23.84 6.68 20.87
N PRO A 154 -24.54 7.83 20.97
CA PRO A 154 -24.14 9.05 20.27
C PRO A 154 -22.73 9.56 20.61
N ASN A 155 -22.14 9.16 21.75
CA ASN A 155 -20.77 9.50 22.16
C ASN A 155 -19.84 8.28 22.23
N ALA A 156 -20.05 7.27 21.38
CA ALA A 156 -19.18 6.09 21.36
C ALA A 156 -17.82 6.41 20.71
N HIS A 157 -16.73 6.19 21.45
CA HIS A 157 -15.34 6.34 20.97
C HIS A 157 -14.71 5.03 20.47
N CYS A 158 -15.53 4.00 20.20
CA CYS A 158 -15.04 2.69 19.78
C CYS A 158 -14.67 2.62 18.29
N GLN A 159 -15.23 3.49 17.45
CA GLN A 159 -14.99 3.48 16.01
C GLN A 159 -13.79 4.34 15.63
N ARG A 160 -12.88 3.75 14.85
CA ARG A 160 -11.80 4.47 14.17
C ARG A 160 -12.05 4.40 12.67
N LYS A 161 -12.29 5.54 12.04
CA LYS A 161 -12.44 5.63 10.58
C LYS A 161 -11.05 5.70 9.95
N MET A 162 -10.81 4.84 8.96
CA MET A 162 -9.58 4.78 8.20
C MET A 162 -9.92 4.63 6.72
N ASP A 163 -9.24 5.40 5.90
CA ASP A 163 -9.40 5.36 4.45
C ASP A 163 -8.40 4.36 3.84
N TRP A 164 -8.81 3.69 2.77
CA TRP A 164 -7.98 2.81 1.97
C TRP A 164 -8.36 2.95 0.50
N ILE A 165 -7.43 2.59 -0.40
CA ILE A 165 -7.66 2.74 -1.83
C ILE A 165 -7.91 1.36 -2.45
N TRP A 166 -9.11 1.19 -2.97
CA TRP A 166 -9.47 0.04 -3.77
C TRP A 166 -8.99 0.23 -5.21
N ARG A 167 -8.50 -0.86 -5.83
CA ARG A 167 -8.09 -0.91 -7.23
C ARG A 167 -8.75 -2.12 -7.89
N GLY A 168 -9.61 -1.87 -8.86
CA GLY A 168 -10.20 -2.91 -9.69
C GLY A 168 -9.69 -2.84 -11.11
N THR A 169 -9.37 -3.99 -11.70
CA THR A 169 -9.26 -4.09 -13.17
C THR A 169 -10.54 -4.73 -13.69
N TYR A 170 -11.20 -4.06 -14.64
CA TYR A 170 -12.47 -4.52 -15.19
C TYR A 170 -12.43 -4.51 -16.72
N VAL A 171 -13.33 -5.26 -17.35
CA VAL A 171 -13.50 -5.24 -18.81
C VAL A 171 -14.35 -4.03 -19.22
N PRO A 172 -14.00 -3.33 -20.30
CA PRO A 172 -14.81 -2.22 -20.80
C PRO A 172 -16.19 -2.69 -21.31
N ALA A 173 -16.36 -3.98 -21.62
CA ALA A 173 -17.65 -4.51 -22.03
C ALA A 173 -18.70 -4.37 -20.93
N THR A 174 -19.91 -3.98 -21.33
CA THR A 174 -21.08 -3.90 -20.44
C THR A 174 -21.64 -5.27 -20.16
N ARG A 175 -22.46 -5.40 -19.10
CA ARG A 175 -23.16 -6.65 -18.77
C ARG A 175 -23.97 -7.23 -19.95
N ASN A 176 -24.61 -6.38 -20.75
CA ASN A 176 -25.40 -6.82 -21.91
C ASN A 176 -24.53 -7.41 -23.02
N GLU A 177 -23.35 -6.83 -23.25
CA GLU A 177 -22.39 -7.35 -24.23
C GLU A 177 -21.82 -8.70 -23.79
N LEU A 178 -21.53 -8.85 -22.48
CA LEU A 178 -21.13 -10.12 -21.90
C LEU A 178 -22.21 -11.20 -22.09
N GLN A 179 -23.46 -10.89 -21.77
CA GLN A 179 -24.58 -11.82 -21.96
C GLN A 179 -24.75 -12.25 -23.42
N ARG A 180 -24.57 -11.32 -24.36
CA ARG A 180 -24.60 -11.63 -25.80
C ARG A 180 -23.49 -12.60 -26.20
N ILE A 181 -22.29 -12.41 -25.66
CA ILE A 181 -21.15 -13.31 -25.89
C ILE A 181 -21.43 -14.70 -25.31
N GLN A 182 -22.00 -14.78 -24.11
CA GLN A 182 -22.39 -16.05 -23.48
C GLN A 182 -23.40 -16.81 -24.36
N LEU A 183 -24.47 -16.14 -24.80
CA LEU A 183 -25.46 -16.73 -25.73
C LEU A 183 -24.85 -17.18 -27.06
N GLN A 184 -23.84 -16.48 -27.56
CA GLN A 184 -23.11 -16.92 -28.75
C GLN A 184 -22.31 -18.20 -28.47
N LEU A 185 -21.59 -18.25 -27.35
CA LEU A 185 -20.79 -19.42 -26.96
C LEU A 185 -21.65 -20.67 -26.73
N GLU A 186 -22.86 -20.51 -26.17
CA GLU A 186 -23.82 -21.61 -25.97
C GLU A 186 -24.23 -22.31 -27.28
N ASN A 187 -24.28 -21.55 -28.38
CA ASN A 187 -24.62 -22.09 -29.71
C ASN A 187 -23.40 -22.67 -30.47
N GLU A 188 -22.18 -22.41 -29.99
CA GLU A 188 -20.95 -22.89 -30.59
C GLU A 188 -20.56 -24.29 -30.08
N ARG A 189 -19.73 -24.98 -30.86
CA ARG A 189 -19.16 -26.28 -30.49
C ARG A 189 -17.65 -26.21 -30.42
N PHE A 190 -17.07 -26.89 -29.44
CA PHE A 190 -15.64 -26.81 -29.12
C PHE A 190 -15.00 -28.19 -29.18
N SER A 191 -13.87 -28.30 -29.85
CA SER A 191 -13.04 -29.50 -29.81
C SER A 191 -12.31 -29.55 -28.47
N PHE A 192 -12.56 -30.58 -27.67
CA PHE A 192 -11.90 -30.77 -26.38
C PHE A 192 -11.15 -32.10 -26.34
N ASN A 193 -9.83 -32.04 -26.12
CA ASN A 193 -8.99 -33.22 -26.05
C ASN A 193 -8.92 -33.71 -24.60
N ALA A 194 -9.90 -34.53 -24.21
CA ALA A 194 -9.88 -35.21 -22.93
C ALA A 194 -8.94 -36.43 -23.02
N ASN A 195 -7.69 -36.25 -22.59
CA ASN A 195 -6.63 -37.27 -22.47
C ASN A 195 -6.10 -37.82 -23.82
N ASN A 196 -4.89 -38.40 -23.78
CA ASN A 196 -4.06 -38.87 -24.91
C ASN A 196 -4.66 -39.97 -25.82
N ASN A 197 -5.98 -40.08 -25.93
CA ASN A 197 -6.65 -40.86 -26.95
C ASN A 197 -7.09 -39.89 -28.07
N HIS A 198 -6.65 -40.16 -29.30
CA HIS A 198 -6.80 -39.33 -30.51
C HIS A 198 -8.25 -39.13 -31.02
N ASN A 199 -9.26 -39.16 -30.16
CA ASN A 199 -10.64 -38.87 -30.54
C ASN A 199 -10.96 -37.41 -30.15
N ASN A 200 -10.87 -36.51 -31.13
CA ASN A 200 -11.30 -35.11 -31.00
C ASN A 200 -12.83 -35.06 -30.82
N ASN A 201 -13.30 -35.15 -29.59
CA ASN A 201 -14.72 -35.02 -29.29
C ASN A 201 -15.12 -33.54 -29.38
N ILE A 202 -16.15 -33.28 -30.18
CA ILE A 202 -16.78 -31.96 -30.31
C ILE A 202 -17.87 -31.89 -29.24
N LEU A 203 -17.67 -31.02 -28.25
CA LEU A 203 -18.60 -30.82 -27.13
C LEU A 203 -19.31 -29.47 -27.26
N SER A 204 -20.52 -29.38 -26.71
CA SER A 204 -21.21 -28.12 -26.49
C SER A 204 -20.59 -27.35 -25.32
N PHE A 205 -20.84 -26.03 -25.23
CA PHE A 205 -20.24 -25.20 -24.18
C PHE A 205 -20.53 -25.71 -22.76
N HIS A 206 -21.75 -26.17 -22.48
CA HIS A 206 -22.15 -26.66 -21.16
C HIS A 206 -21.50 -27.99 -20.75
N GLU A 207 -21.09 -28.81 -21.72
CA GLU A 207 -20.45 -30.11 -21.48
C GLU A 207 -18.95 -29.97 -21.18
N LEU A 208 -18.36 -28.80 -21.40
CA LEU A 208 -16.97 -28.53 -21.11
C LEU A 208 -16.73 -28.43 -19.58
N PRO A 209 -15.54 -28.78 -19.09
CA PRO A 209 -15.14 -28.46 -17.73
C PRO A 209 -15.24 -26.96 -17.45
N GLN A 210 -15.63 -26.58 -16.23
CA GLN A 210 -15.83 -25.18 -15.85
C GLN A 210 -14.59 -24.31 -16.11
N GLU A 211 -13.38 -24.84 -15.89
CA GLU A 211 -12.13 -24.12 -16.20
C GLU A 211 -11.98 -23.84 -17.70
N ALA A 212 -12.34 -24.80 -18.56
CA ALA A 212 -12.30 -24.65 -20.00
C ALA A 212 -13.35 -23.64 -20.48
N GLN A 213 -14.58 -23.70 -19.94
CA GLN A 213 -15.64 -22.72 -20.22
C GLN A 213 -15.18 -21.29 -19.91
N LEU A 214 -14.64 -21.07 -18.71
CA LEU A 214 -14.13 -19.78 -18.27
C LEU A 214 -12.98 -19.28 -19.16
N SER A 215 -12.08 -20.19 -19.59
CA SER A 215 -10.96 -19.82 -20.45
C SER A 215 -11.42 -19.34 -21.83
N ILE A 216 -12.42 -20.01 -22.41
CA ILE A 216 -12.99 -19.68 -23.72
C ILE A 216 -13.77 -18.37 -23.63
N GLU A 217 -14.60 -18.21 -22.60
CA GLU A 217 -15.37 -16.98 -22.38
C GLU A 217 -14.45 -15.78 -22.19
N ARG A 218 -13.42 -15.89 -21.33
CA ARG A 218 -12.44 -14.81 -21.10
C ARG A 218 -11.70 -14.46 -22.38
N LYS A 219 -11.32 -15.44 -23.20
CA LYS A 219 -10.66 -15.21 -24.49
C LYS A 219 -11.58 -14.47 -25.47
N ARG A 220 -12.83 -14.94 -25.62
CA ARG A 220 -13.83 -14.34 -26.50
C ARG A 220 -14.14 -12.90 -26.09
N LEU A 221 -14.29 -12.65 -24.80
CA LEU A 221 -14.51 -11.33 -24.23
C LEU A 221 -13.31 -10.40 -24.47
N ALA A 222 -12.08 -10.91 -24.30
CA ALA A 222 -10.86 -10.14 -24.58
C ALA A 222 -10.74 -9.75 -26.06
N ASP A 223 -11.08 -10.67 -26.98
CA ASP A 223 -11.08 -10.42 -28.42
C ASP A 223 -12.12 -9.35 -28.80
N TYR A 224 -13.33 -9.44 -28.24
CA TYR A 224 -14.38 -8.45 -28.42
C TYR A 224 -13.96 -7.06 -27.92
N CYS A 225 -13.39 -7.00 -26.71
CA CYS A 225 -12.93 -5.74 -26.13
C CYS A 225 -11.81 -5.10 -26.96
N ARG A 226 -10.87 -5.90 -27.49
CA ARG A 226 -9.82 -5.40 -28.40
C ARG A 226 -10.39 -4.84 -29.70
N ALA A 227 -11.37 -5.51 -30.29
CA ALA A 227 -11.98 -5.09 -31.55
C ALA A 227 -12.83 -3.80 -31.38
N ARG A 228 -13.61 -3.71 -30.31
CA ARG A 228 -14.58 -2.61 -30.12
C ARG A 228 -14.00 -1.41 -29.36
N TRP A 229 -13.22 -1.67 -28.31
CA TRP A 229 -12.74 -0.67 -27.35
C TRP A 229 -11.24 -0.39 -27.47
N HIS A 230 -10.52 -1.11 -28.34
CA HIS A 230 -9.06 -1.05 -28.51
C HIS A 230 -8.26 -1.30 -27.21
N ARG A 231 -8.91 -1.84 -26.19
CA ARG A 231 -8.35 -2.16 -24.88
C ARG A 231 -9.02 -3.40 -24.32
N THR A 232 -8.25 -4.25 -23.66
CA THR A 232 -8.76 -5.50 -23.07
C THR A 232 -9.26 -5.30 -21.64
N LYS A 233 -8.65 -4.35 -20.92
CA LYS A 233 -8.92 -4.06 -19.51
C LYS A 233 -8.88 -2.55 -19.30
N MET A 234 -9.61 -2.08 -18.29
CA MET A 234 -9.52 -0.71 -17.77
C MET A 234 -9.25 -0.76 -16.28
N ASP A 235 -8.48 0.21 -15.81
CA ASP A 235 -8.19 0.37 -14.39
C ASP A 235 -9.22 1.32 -13.78
N GLY A 236 -9.99 0.80 -12.83
CA GLY A 236 -10.87 1.58 -11.98
C GLY A 236 -10.11 1.98 -10.72
N ILE A 237 -9.91 3.28 -10.54
CA ILE A 237 -9.37 3.87 -9.31
C ILE A 237 -10.48 4.71 -8.70
N VAL A 238 -10.86 4.42 -7.45
CA VAL A 238 -11.76 5.28 -6.69
C VAL A 238 -11.09 5.66 -5.37
N CYS A 239 -11.11 6.97 -5.12
CA CYS A 239 -10.65 7.71 -3.95
C CYS A 239 -9.14 7.73 -3.66
N THR A 240 -8.67 8.95 -3.41
CA THR A 240 -7.32 9.33 -3.05
C THR A 240 -7.22 9.50 -1.54
N ILE A 241 -6.18 8.90 -0.96
CA ILE A 241 -5.37 9.32 0.20
C ILE A 241 -4.83 8.02 0.82
N SER A 242 -3.62 7.62 0.43
CA SER A 242 -2.82 6.70 1.24
C SER A 242 -1.35 6.77 0.86
N SER A 243 -0.59 7.40 1.77
CA SER A 243 0.87 7.28 2.01
C SER A 243 1.31 8.44 2.90
N ILE A 244 0.45 8.94 3.81
CA ILE A 244 0.70 10.20 4.55
C ILE A 244 2.00 10.14 5.35
N ILE A 245 2.29 9.03 6.02
CA ILE A 245 3.52 8.91 6.82
C ILE A 245 4.76 8.91 5.92
N ILE A 246 4.78 8.06 4.89
CA ILE A 246 5.85 7.98 3.90
C ILE A 246 6.05 9.32 3.17
N LYS A 247 4.95 10.01 2.83
CA LYS A 247 4.93 11.33 2.19
C LYS A 247 5.42 12.44 3.12
N ARG A 248 5.02 12.44 4.40
CA ARG A 248 5.48 13.42 5.39
C ARG A 248 6.96 13.25 5.71
N ILE A 249 7.43 12.01 5.86
CA ILE A 249 8.86 11.73 6.02
C ILE A 249 9.63 12.21 4.78
N ARG A 250 9.10 11.93 3.58
CA ARG A 250 9.68 12.43 2.32
C ARG A 250 9.77 13.96 2.33
N GLU A 251 8.67 14.65 2.61
CA GLU A 251 8.62 16.13 2.64
C GLU A 251 9.66 16.71 3.59
N LEU A 252 9.88 16.09 4.76
CA LEU A 252 10.87 16.56 5.73
C LEU A 252 12.31 16.26 5.28
N VAL A 253 12.56 15.08 4.68
CA VAL A 253 13.90 14.69 4.22
C VAL A 253 14.35 15.51 3.01
N GLU A 254 13.47 15.74 2.03
CA GLU A 254 13.77 16.57 0.84
C GLU A 254 14.08 18.03 1.19
N GLN A 255 13.64 18.49 2.36
CA GLN A 255 13.90 19.85 2.83
C GLN A 255 15.30 20.02 3.42
N ILE A 256 15.98 18.95 3.82
CA ILE A 256 17.29 19.01 4.49
C ILE A 256 18.38 18.30 3.67
N GLY A 257 18.06 17.17 3.05
CA GLY A 257 19.01 16.33 2.31
C GLY A 257 18.58 16.04 0.88
N ARG A 258 19.14 14.97 0.32
CA ARG A 258 18.76 14.44 -1.00
C ARG A 258 18.19 13.03 -0.85
N SER A 259 17.04 12.80 -1.47
CA SER A 259 16.39 11.49 -1.55
C SER A 259 16.76 10.82 -2.86
N LEU A 260 17.12 9.54 -2.82
CA LEU A 260 17.52 8.77 -4.01
C LEU A 260 16.38 7.88 -4.52
N GLU A 261 15.91 6.98 -3.66
CA GLU A 261 14.86 6.01 -3.96
C GLU A 261 13.92 5.84 -2.76
N LEU A 262 12.64 5.60 -3.06
CA LEU A 262 11.61 5.25 -2.10
C LEU A 262 10.97 3.94 -2.49
N ASP A 263 11.41 2.87 -1.83
CA ASP A 263 10.66 1.62 -1.77
C ASP A 263 10.59 1.12 -0.30
N THR A 264 10.05 -0.07 -0.02
CA THR A 264 10.09 -0.71 1.32
C THR A 264 11.50 -0.93 1.90
N VAL A 265 12.52 -0.45 1.21
CA VAL A 265 13.95 -0.47 1.50
C VAL A 265 14.44 0.91 1.04
N ARG A 266 14.89 1.81 1.92
CA ARG A 266 15.23 3.20 1.55
C ARG A 266 16.68 3.56 1.86
N TYR A 267 17.43 4.00 0.86
CA TYR A 267 18.69 4.73 1.02
C TYR A 267 18.41 6.25 1.09
N LEU A 268 19.02 6.96 2.05
CA LEU A 268 18.94 8.40 2.27
C LEU A 268 20.33 8.99 2.31
N ILE A 269 20.54 10.18 1.73
CA ILE A 269 21.80 10.87 1.89
C ILE A 269 21.64 12.01 2.89
N PHE A 270 22.33 11.91 4.02
CA PHE A 270 22.48 13.00 4.99
C PHE A 270 23.90 13.55 4.97
N GLN A 271 24.09 14.69 5.61
CA GLN A 271 25.39 15.35 5.80
C GLN A 271 25.91 15.03 7.22
N THR A 272 27.23 15.04 7.45
CA THR A 272 27.80 15.15 8.82
C THR A 272 27.59 16.54 9.39
#